data_AF-A0A6J0BZF1-F1
#
_entry.id   AF-A0A6J0BZF1-F1
#
_cell.length_a   1.000
_cell.length_b   1.000
_cell.length_c   1.000
_cell.angle_alpha   90.00
_cell.angle_beta   90.00
_cell.angle_gamma   90.00
#
_symmetry.space_group_name_H-M   'P 1'
#
loop_
_entity.id
_entity.type
_entity.pdbx_description
1 polymer ?
#
loop_
_entity_poly.entity_id
_entity_poly.type
_entity_poly.pdbx_seq_one_letter_code
_entity_poly.pdbx_strand_id
1 'polypeptide(L)'
;MFQLYEDSRADGLGYHPSHRREKEVDILETCLQLSSPELICKMPNGDVSRRIKEGLASSSRKENQSSREDGTKLGKRWFVILGLLFLGCALVAGVGLPLALELRSSHLLEARLLVVKRILSEMPLIDGHNDFAWNLRQRGGTARNFPFEDDLSKNLTWGPEWQTDLVRLRRGNVGAQFWSAYVPCEAQFLDAVQLTLEQIDLVRRLTSKHPTGMRLVTSSAELEGAHRDGMIASLVGLEGGHSIGSSLAVLRSFHLLGARYMTLTHRCNTPWADSSLVEDPNEDVPLDYHSSGLSTFGRAIVKELNRLGMLVDLSHVSTQTMRAALAVTKAPVIFSHSAARALCNSSRNVPDDILRYLPINGGLVMVSFDSAHLSCSSSASMHDVIAHITHIRKTAGVNHVGLGAGYDGIISPPAELPDVSGYPLLLAELTRDRRWSAADIKKLAGGNLLRVLKEAETQSLALLAQQPSEEWIAQELIEDTAYCRYHDA
;
A
#
# COMPACT_ATOMS: atom_id res chain seq x y z
N MET A 1 40.83 -21.90 -29.07
CA MET A 1 41.51 -20.73 -28.47
C MET A 1 40.85 -20.51 -27.12
N PHE A 2 41.28 -21.02 -25.95
CA PHE A 2 42.60 -21.13 -25.30
C PHE A 2 43.35 -19.81 -25.14
N GLN A 3 43.17 -19.16 -23.98
CA GLN A 3 44.15 -18.53 -23.06
C GLN A 3 43.34 -17.75 -21.99
N LEU A 4 43.23 -18.14 -20.72
CA LEU A 4 44.23 -18.17 -19.63
C LEU A 4 45.00 -16.85 -19.45
N TYR A 5 44.74 -16.14 -18.34
CA TYR A 5 45.79 -15.58 -17.48
C TYR A 5 45.29 -15.41 -16.03
N GLU A 6 46.15 -15.81 -15.10
CA GLU A 6 45.99 -15.94 -13.66
C GLU A 6 46.18 -14.63 -12.88
N ASP A 7 45.47 -14.58 -11.75
CA ASP A 7 45.93 -14.33 -10.36
C ASP A 7 47.14 -13.42 -10.07
N SER A 8 46.94 -12.46 -9.17
CA SER A 8 47.98 -12.07 -8.20
C SER A 8 47.36 -11.37 -6.97
N ARG A 9 47.44 -12.07 -5.83
CA ARG A 9 47.42 -11.48 -4.48
C ARG A 9 48.80 -10.89 -4.16
N ALA A 10 48.85 -9.76 -3.46
CA ALA A 10 49.90 -9.46 -2.50
C ALA A 10 49.43 -8.41 -1.48
N ASP A 11 49.75 -8.71 -0.22
CA ASP A 11 49.48 -7.99 1.01
C ASP A 11 50.10 -6.58 1.09
N GLY A 12 49.48 -5.71 1.90
CA GLY A 12 50.01 -4.39 2.24
C GLY A 12 49.34 -3.79 3.47
N LEU A 13 49.97 -4.01 4.62
CA LEU A 13 49.74 -3.41 5.94
C LEU A 13 49.32 -1.92 5.94
N GLY A 14 48.42 -1.54 6.85
CA GLY A 14 48.35 -0.16 7.32
C GLY A 14 47.11 0.27 8.10
N TYR A 15 47.30 0.50 9.40
CA TYR A 15 46.61 1.49 10.25
C TYR A 15 45.25 1.17 10.88
N HIS A 16 45.31 0.82 12.17
CA HIS A 16 44.24 0.95 13.15
C HIS A 16 44.16 2.39 13.68
N PRO A 17 42.98 3.05 13.64
CA PRO A 17 42.67 4.13 14.58
C PRO A 17 41.77 3.58 15.69
N SER A 18 42.27 3.69 16.92
CA SER A 18 41.53 3.51 18.16
C SER A 18 40.41 4.56 18.26
N HIS A 19 39.15 4.16 18.10
CA HIS A 19 38.02 5.02 18.47
C HIS A 19 37.52 4.68 19.88
N ARG A 20 37.63 5.68 20.75
CA ARG A 20 37.01 5.75 22.08
C ARG A 20 35.53 5.42 21.97
N ARG A 21 35.05 4.50 22.82
CA ARG A 21 33.62 4.37 23.14
C ARG A 21 33.20 5.58 23.96
N GLU A 22 32.71 6.62 23.29
CA GLU A 22 31.78 7.55 23.92
C GLU A 22 30.42 6.85 23.99
N LYS A 23 29.80 6.88 25.18
CA LYS A 23 28.45 6.39 25.40
C LYS A 23 27.48 7.33 24.67
N GLU A 24 27.15 7.01 23.42
CA GLU A 24 25.96 7.56 22.79
C GLU A 24 24.73 7.05 23.54
N VAL A 25 23.99 7.98 24.14
CA VAL A 25 22.66 7.73 24.68
C VAL A 25 21.74 7.52 23.48
N ASP A 26 21.19 6.32 23.37
CA ASP A 26 20.33 5.95 22.26
C ASP A 26 19.00 6.74 22.31
N ILE A 27 18.89 7.73 21.44
CA ILE A 27 17.69 8.57 21.29
C ILE A 27 16.51 7.72 20.76
N LEU A 28 16.76 6.59 20.07
CA LEU A 28 15.69 5.67 19.65
C LEU A 28 14.97 5.06 20.85
N GLU A 29 15.69 4.69 21.91
CA GLU A 29 15.11 4.06 23.09
C GLU A 29 14.38 5.09 23.98
N THR A 30 14.93 6.31 24.03
CA THR A 30 14.42 7.40 24.89
C THR A 30 13.06 7.92 24.41
N CYS A 31 12.81 7.96 23.10
CA CYS A 31 11.50 8.36 22.55
C CYS A 31 10.39 7.31 22.78
N LEU A 32 10.76 6.03 23.02
CA LEU A 32 9.80 4.94 23.20
C LEU A 32 9.42 4.68 24.67
N GLN A 33 10.21 5.16 25.64
CA GLN A 33 10.04 4.82 27.07
C GLN A 33 9.47 5.92 27.99
N LEU A 34 9.13 7.11 27.51
CA LEU A 34 8.59 8.17 28.38
C LEU A 34 7.05 8.07 28.58
N SER A 35 6.61 7.32 29.59
CA SER A 35 5.75 7.81 30.69
C SER A 35 5.38 6.68 31.67
N SER A 36 5.56 6.97 32.96
CA SER A 36 5.53 6.07 34.12
C SER A 36 4.15 5.46 34.47
N PRO A 37 4.13 4.28 35.11
CA PRO A 37 2.93 3.61 35.62
C PRO A 37 2.64 4.02 37.07
N GLU A 38 2.13 5.24 37.32
CA GLU A 38 1.57 5.61 38.63
C GLU A 38 0.38 6.54 38.44
N LEU A 39 -0.81 5.97 38.20
CA LEU A 39 -2.13 6.53 38.56
C LEU A 39 -3.24 5.62 38.02
N ILE A 40 -3.35 4.41 38.56
CA ILE A 40 -4.59 3.62 38.55
C ILE A 40 -4.81 3.13 39.98
N CYS A 41 -5.59 3.88 40.77
CA CYS A 41 -6.51 3.28 41.72
C CYS A 41 -7.50 4.31 42.29
N LYS A 42 -8.78 3.88 42.33
CA LYS A 42 -9.93 4.41 43.10
C LYS A 42 -10.82 5.46 42.43
N MET A 43 -11.79 4.96 41.68
CA MET A 43 -13.18 5.41 41.77
C MET A 43 -14.08 4.20 42.04
N PRO A 44 -14.97 4.21 43.04
CA PRO A 44 -16.05 3.24 43.13
C PRO A 44 -17.31 3.76 42.42
N ASN A 45 -17.96 2.80 41.75
CA ASN A 45 -19.28 2.86 41.14
C ASN A 45 -20.38 3.31 42.12
N GLY A 46 -21.42 3.94 41.59
CA GLY A 46 -22.69 4.15 42.29
C GLY A 46 -23.78 4.57 41.30
N ASP A 47 -24.62 3.61 40.94
CA ASP A 47 -25.73 3.71 39.99
C ASP A 47 -27.08 3.97 40.71
N VAL A 48 -28.05 4.48 39.95
CA VAL A 48 -29.52 4.48 40.13
C VAL A 48 -30.20 5.19 41.33
N SER A 49 -30.79 6.35 41.01
CA SER A 49 -32.23 6.70 41.03
C SER A 49 -33.16 6.43 42.25
N ARG A 50 -33.81 7.54 42.63
CA ARG A 50 -35.25 7.75 42.95
C ARG A 50 -35.85 7.37 44.32
N ARG A 51 -36.23 8.46 45.01
CA ARG A 51 -37.60 8.88 45.42
C ARG A 51 -38.17 8.30 46.73
N ILE A 52 -38.50 9.18 47.68
CA ILE A 52 -39.85 9.53 48.21
C ILE A 52 -39.74 10.19 49.60
N LYS A 53 -40.41 11.37 49.71
CA LYS A 53 -41.24 11.98 50.80
C LYS A 53 -40.98 11.61 52.28
N GLU A 54 -41.29 12.38 53.32
CA GLU A 54 -41.94 13.68 53.60
C GLU A 54 -41.72 13.92 55.12
N GLY A 55 -41.87 15.15 55.61
CA GLY A 55 -42.08 15.44 57.03
C GLY A 55 -41.34 16.71 57.50
N LEU A 56 -41.91 17.90 57.34
CA LEU A 56 -42.86 18.63 58.21
C LEU A 56 -42.24 19.37 59.41
N ALA A 57 -42.61 20.67 59.44
CA ALA A 57 -42.70 21.60 60.57
C ALA A 57 -41.39 22.28 61.02
N SER A 58 -41.36 23.54 61.45
CA SER A 58 -42.26 24.70 61.44
C SER A 58 -41.50 25.88 62.07
N SER A 59 -42.04 27.11 61.98
CA SER A 59 -41.73 28.29 62.83
C SER A 59 -40.38 28.99 62.60
N SER A 60 -40.22 30.30 62.76
CA SER A 60 -41.05 31.52 62.61
C SER A 60 -40.04 32.68 62.59
N ARG A 61 -40.47 33.85 62.08
CA ARG A 61 -39.69 35.10 62.04
C ARG A 61 -39.22 35.53 63.43
N LYS A 62 -38.01 36.11 63.49
CA LYS A 62 -37.76 37.36 64.24
C LYS A 62 -36.63 38.14 63.58
N GLU A 63 -36.97 39.34 63.12
CA GLU A 63 -36.00 40.42 62.90
C GLU A 63 -35.45 40.89 64.24
N ASN A 64 -34.15 41.20 64.26
CA ASN A 64 -33.65 42.33 65.04
C ASN A 64 -32.34 42.82 64.40
N GLN A 65 -32.38 44.07 63.94
CA GLN A 65 -31.20 44.85 63.59
C GLN A 65 -30.42 45.18 64.86
N SER A 66 -29.09 45.07 64.85
CA SER A 66 -28.22 46.25 64.91
C SER A 66 -26.75 45.88 64.93
N SER A 67 -25.97 46.83 64.40
CA SER A 67 -24.57 47.15 64.70
C SER A 67 -23.47 46.62 63.75
N ARG A 68 -22.94 47.63 63.03
CA ARG A 68 -21.51 47.90 62.76
C ARG A 68 -20.84 47.20 61.58
N GLU A 69 -20.81 47.97 60.48
CA GLU A 69 -19.61 48.31 59.69
C GLU A 69 -18.30 47.64 60.16
N ASP A 70 -17.80 46.66 59.39
CA ASP A 70 -16.48 46.73 58.71
C ASP A 70 -16.16 45.50 57.80
N GLY A 71 -17.17 44.86 57.17
CA GLY A 71 -16.98 43.59 56.43
C GLY A 71 -17.08 43.67 54.89
N THR A 72 -17.57 44.77 54.32
CA THR A 72 -18.07 44.81 52.93
C THR A 72 -17.00 45.05 51.86
N LYS A 73 -15.78 45.45 52.23
CA LYS A 73 -14.65 45.61 51.29
C LYS A 73 -13.84 44.32 51.08
N LEU A 74 -13.79 43.43 52.08
CA LEU A 74 -13.00 42.19 51.99
C LEU A 74 -13.71 41.12 51.15
N GLY A 75 -15.03 40.96 51.31
CA GLY A 75 -15.84 40.00 50.55
C GLY A 75 -15.90 40.33 49.06
N LYS A 76 -16.10 41.61 48.68
CA LYS A 76 -16.11 42.04 47.27
C LYS A 76 -14.77 41.81 46.58
N ARG A 77 -13.64 42.02 47.26
CA ARG A 77 -12.30 41.70 46.73
C ARG A 77 -12.13 40.20 46.49
N TRP A 78 -12.58 39.36 47.42
CA TRP A 78 -12.54 37.91 47.26
C TRP A 78 -13.40 37.40 46.12
N PHE A 79 -14.61 37.93 45.92
CA PHE A 79 -15.46 37.56 44.77
C PHE A 79 -14.85 37.96 43.43
N VAL A 80 -14.17 39.12 43.34
CA VAL A 80 -13.46 39.54 42.13
C VAL A 80 -12.24 38.66 41.87
N ILE A 81 -11.47 38.31 42.91
CA ILE A 81 -10.31 37.41 42.78
C ILE A 81 -10.76 36.00 42.38
N LEU A 82 -11.82 35.47 43.00
CA LEU A 82 -12.40 34.17 42.61
C LEU A 82 -12.93 34.21 41.18
N GLY A 83 -13.59 35.30 40.77
CA GLY A 83 -14.07 35.49 39.40
C GLY A 83 -12.94 35.53 38.37
N LEU A 84 -11.85 36.24 38.68
CA LEU A 84 -10.65 36.28 37.83
C LEU A 84 -9.93 34.93 37.77
N LEU A 85 -9.85 34.20 38.89
CA LEU A 85 -9.31 32.83 38.94
C LEU A 85 -10.18 31.86 38.13
N PHE A 86 -11.50 31.96 38.22
CA PHE A 86 -12.43 31.12 37.46
C PHE A 86 -12.33 31.42 35.97
N LEU A 87 -12.25 32.70 35.60
CA LEU A 87 -12.04 33.12 34.21
C LEU A 87 -10.67 32.64 33.67
N GLY A 88 -9.62 32.72 34.49
CA GLY A 88 -8.30 32.19 34.17
C GLY A 88 -8.30 30.67 33.98
N CYS A 89 -8.96 29.93 34.87
CA CYS A 89 -9.12 28.48 34.74
C CYS A 89 -9.94 28.11 33.50
N ALA A 90 -11.01 28.87 33.19
CA ALA A 90 -11.81 28.68 32.00
C ALA A 90 -11.02 28.97 30.71
N LEU A 91 -10.14 29.99 30.71
CA LEU A 91 -9.22 30.28 29.61
C LEU A 91 -8.17 29.17 29.41
N VAL A 92 -7.58 28.67 30.50
CA VAL A 92 -6.63 27.55 30.44
C VAL A 92 -7.33 26.28 29.97
N ALA A 93 -8.52 25.96 30.49
CA ALA A 93 -9.26 24.76 30.08
C ALA A 93 -9.83 24.87 28.65
N GLY A 94 -10.31 26.04 28.25
CA GLY A 94 -10.97 26.26 26.97
C GLY A 94 -10.02 26.58 25.81
N VAL A 95 -8.82 27.11 26.07
CA VAL A 95 -7.85 27.51 25.04
C VAL A 95 -6.46 26.92 25.31
N GLY A 96 -5.94 27.08 26.53
CA GLY A 96 -4.57 26.66 26.86
C GLY A 96 -4.33 25.15 26.74
N LEU A 97 -5.25 24.33 27.26
CA LEU A 97 -5.14 22.87 27.26
C LEU A 97 -5.36 22.29 25.85
N PRO A 98 -6.38 22.69 25.07
CA PRO A 98 -6.51 22.28 23.66
C PRO A 98 -5.27 22.64 22.84
N LEU A 99 -4.77 23.88 22.95
CA LEU A 99 -3.58 24.32 22.23
C LEU A 99 -2.33 23.53 22.65
N ALA A 100 -2.14 23.26 23.94
CA ALA A 100 -1.03 22.43 24.41
C ALA A 100 -1.11 20.98 23.93
N LEU A 101 -2.31 20.40 23.85
CA LEU A 101 -2.53 19.07 23.30
C LEU A 101 -2.24 19.01 21.79
N GLU A 102 -2.63 20.06 21.05
CA GLU A 102 -2.39 20.20 19.62
C GLU A 102 -0.90 20.42 19.29
N LEU A 103 -0.20 21.25 20.08
CA LEU A 103 1.25 21.42 19.96
C LEU A 103 1.99 20.11 20.27
N ARG A 104 1.56 19.39 21.31
CA ARG A 104 2.14 18.09 21.67
C ARG A 104 1.89 17.05 20.57
N SER A 105 0.68 16.97 20.02
CA SER A 105 0.36 16.02 18.95
C SER A 105 1.17 16.32 17.68
N SER A 106 1.38 17.60 17.36
CA SER A 106 2.18 18.07 16.24
C SER A 106 3.66 17.67 16.38
N HIS A 107 4.28 17.97 17.53
CA HIS A 107 5.68 17.55 17.78
C HIS A 107 5.87 16.02 17.74
N LEU A 108 4.90 15.26 18.26
CA LEU A 108 4.93 13.80 18.18
C LEU A 108 4.80 13.29 16.74
N LEU A 109 4.03 13.97 15.88
CA LEU A 109 3.94 13.63 14.47
C LEU A 109 5.25 13.93 13.74
N GLU A 110 5.84 15.10 13.95
CA GLU A 110 7.13 15.46 13.36
C GLU A 110 8.23 14.45 13.72
N ALA A 111 8.30 14.04 14.99
CA ALA A 111 9.25 13.02 15.44
C ALA A 111 9.04 11.67 14.72
N ARG A 112 7.78 11.23 14.59
CA ARG A 112 7.43 9.99 13.86
C ARG A 112 7.78 10.09 12.37
N LEU A 113 7.53 11.23 11.74
CA LEU A 113 7.89 11.48 10.34
C LEU A 113 9.41 11.46 10.12
N LEU A 114 10.22 11.94 11.07
CA LEU A 114 11.68 11.84 10.99
C LEU A 114 12.16 10.39 11.04
N VAL A 115 11.57 9.57 11.92
CA VAL A 115 11.85 8.13 11.98
C VAL A 115 11.48 7.45 10.66
N VAL A 116 10.30 7.74 10.12
CA VAL A 116 9.87 7.19 8.82
C VAL A 116 10.81 7.61 7.70
N LYS A 117 11.18 8.89 7.60
CA LYS A 117 12.14 9.37 6.60
C LYS A 117 13.49 8.65 6.69
N ARG A 118 13.95 8.35 7.92
CA ARG A 118 15.17 7.57 8.11
C ARG A 118 15.00 6.14 7.59
N ILE A 119 13.89 5.47 7.92
CA ILE A 119 13.59 4.12 7.40
C ILE A 119 13.56 4.13 5.87
N LEU A 120 12.88 5.10 5.27
CA LEU A 120 12.73 5.21 3.81
C LEU A 120 14.03 5.59 3.08
N SER A 121 15.00 6.20 3.78
CA SER A 121 16.35 6.38 3.24
C SER A 121 17.10 5.05 3.10
N GLU A 122 16.82 4.07 3.95
CA GLU A 122 17.48 2.77 3.97
C GLU A 122 16.75 1.68 3.19
N MET A 123 15.43 1.81 3.04
CA MET A 123 14.59 0.87 2.31
C MET A 123 13.67 1.67 1.39
N PRO A 124 13.69 1.41 0.06
CA PRO A 124 12.74 2.05 -0.83
C PRO A 124 11.32 1.76 -0.36
N LEU A 125 10.47 2.79 -0.32
CA LEU A 125 9.04 2.55 -0.37
C LEU A 125 8.72 2.01 -1.76
N ILE A 126 8.14 0.82 -1.83
CA ILE A 126 7.74 0.16 -3.07
C ILE A 126 6.22 0.07 -3.07
N ASP A 127 5.59 0.89 -3.88
CA ASP A 127 4.19 0.68 -4.27
C ASP A 127 4.17 -0.21 -5.51
N GLY A 128 3.31 -1.22 -5.52
CA GLY A 128 3.28 -2.14 -6.65
C GLY A 128 2.02 -2.11 -7.50
N HIS A 129 1.22 -1.04 -7.44
CA HIS A 129 0.19 -0.82 -8.45
C HIS A 129 -0.21 0.66 -8.60
N ASN A 130 0.01 1.21 -9.80
CA ASN A 130 -0.36 2.59 -10.15
C ASN A 130 -0.73 2.68 -11.64
N ASP A 131 -1.91 3.23 -11.93
CA ASP A 131 -2.55 3.26 -13.26
C ASP A 131 -2.29 4.55 -14.05
N PHE A 132 -1.30 5.34 -13.65
CA PHE A 132 -0.90 6.57 -14.34
C PHE A 132 -0.79 6.39 -15.86
N ALA A 133 -0.21 5.27 -16.31
CA ALA A 133 0.01 5.01 -17.74
C ALA A 133 -1.30 4.89 -18.53
N TRP A 134 -2.32 4.25 -17.96
CA TRP A 134 -3.63 4.15 -18.61
C TRP A 134 -4.37 5.49 -18.61
N ASN A 135 -4.39 6.17 -17.47
CA ASN A 135 -5.02 7.50 -17.37
C ASN A 135 -4.41 8.50 -18.35
N LEU A 136 -3.10 8.44 -18.56
CA LEU A 136 -2.41 9.29 -19.51
C LEU A 136 -2.89 9.02 -20.94
N ARG A 137 -2.98 7.75 -21.31
CA ARG A 137 -3.52 7.34 -22.61
C ARG A 137 -4.97 7.79 -22.80
N GLN A 138 -5.83 7.51 -21.82
CA GLN A 138 -7.27 7.81 -21.90
C GLN A 138 -7.53 9.31 -22.09
N ARG A 139 -6.72 10.16 -21.46
CA ARG A 139 -6.80 11.63 -21.59
C ARG A 139 -6.07 12.18 -22.82
N GLY A 140 -5.63 11.32 -23.75
CA GLY A 140 -4.93 11.71 -24.98
C GLY A 140 -3.53 12.28 -24.78
N GLY A 141 -2.95 12.06 -23.60
CA GLY A 141 -1.60 12.50 -23.27
C GLY A 141 -0.52 11.55 -23.76
N THR A 142 0.70 12.06 -23.80
CA THR A 142 1.91 11.33 -24.17
C THR A 142 3.01 11.67 -23.17
N ALA A 143 4.03 10.82 -23.06
CA ALA A 143 5.19 11.15 -22.24
C ALA A 143 5.83 12.51 -22.61
N ARG A 144 5.69 12.97 -23.87
CA ARG A 144 6.27 14.24 -24.33
C ARG A 144 5.51 15.46 -23.82
N ASN A 145 4.19 15.51 -24.00
CA ASN A 145 3.36 16.68 -23.70
C ASN A 145 2.84 16.73 -22.25
N PHE A 146 2.92 15.62 -21.52
CA PHE A 146 2.48 15.59 -20.13
C PHE A 146 3.53 16.18 -19.18
N PRO A 147 3.14 17.15 -18.31
CA PRO A 147 4.04 17.81 -17.38
C PRO A 147 4.19 16.98 -16.10
N PHE A 148 4.78 15.79 -16.21
CA PHE A 148 4.96 14.87 -15.08
C PHE A 148 5.87 15.44 -13.97
N GLU A 149 6.73 16.38 -14.35
CA GLU A 149 7.66 17.11 -13.51
C GLU A 149 7.01 18.21 -12.64
N ASP A 150 5.76 18.59 -12.93
CA ASP A 150 5.03 19.62 -12.21
C ASP A 150 4.21 19.05 -11.04
N ASP A 151 3.83 19.92 -10.11
CA ASP A 151 2.87 19.60 -9.04
C ASP A 151 1.45 19.68 -9.61
N LEU A 152 0.90 18.55 -10.08
CA LEU A 152 -0.36 18.52 -10.83
C LEU A 152 -1.56 18.95 -9.98
N SER A 153 -1.47 18.83 -8.65
CA SER A 153 -2.49 19.35 -7.72
C SER A 153 -2.74 20.85 -7.89
N LYS A 154 -1.79 21.58 -8.46
CA LYS A 154 -1.86 23.03 -8.74
C LYS A 154 -2.03 23.34 -10.23
N ASN A 155 -2.04 22.33 -11.08
CA ASN A 155 -2.12 22.49 -12.53
C ASN A 155 -3.59 22.58 -12.97
N LEU A 156 -4.01 23.73 -13.48
CA LEU A 156 -5.40 23.96 -13.91
C LEU A 156 -5.78 23.22 -15.20
N THR A 157 -4.81 22.81 -16.03
CA THR A 157 -5.05 22.15 -17.32
C THR A 157 -5.24 20.65 -17.15
N TRP A 158 -4.39 20.01 -16.36
CA TRP A 158 -4.44 18.56 -16.12
C TRP A 158 -5.24 18.21 -14.85
N GLY A 159 -5.33 19.13 -13.90
CA GLY A 159 -6.30 19.12 -12.81
C GLY A 159 -5.89 18.33 -11.56
N PRO A 160 -6.69 18.47 -10.47
CA PRO A 160 -6.48 17.81 -9.18
C PRO A 160 -6.86 16.32 -9.17
N GLU A 161 -7.45 15.81 -10.25
CA GLU A 161 -7.86 14.41 -10.37
C GLU A 161 -6.66 13.46 -10.47
N TRP A 162 -5.49 13.96 -10.88
CA TRP A 162 -4.27 13.18 -10.89
C TRP A 162 -3.76 12.92 -9.49
N GLN A 163 -3.46 11.66 -9.22
CA GLN A 163 -2.95 11.21 -7.93
C GLN A 163 -1.44 10.98 -7.98
N THR A 164 -0.82 11.08 -9.16
CA THR A 164 0.62 10.87 -9.33
C THR A 164 1.27 11.95 -10.18
N ASP A 165 2.37 12.49 -9.68
CA ASP A 165 3.37 13.25 -10.42
C ASP A 165 4.74 13.12 -9.75
N LEU A 166 5.81 13.54 -10.43
CA LEU A 166 7.17 13.39 -9.95
C LEU A 166 7.44 14.18 -8.66
N VAL A 167 6.77 15.33 -8.47
CA VAL A 167 6.91 16.15 -7.26
C VAL A 167 6.32 15.43 -6.06
N ARG A 168 5.11 14.88 -6.20
CA ARG A 168 4.41 14.16 -5.13
C ARG A 168 5.02 12.79 -4.86
N LEU A 169 5.53 12.08 -5.87
CA LEU A 169 6.31 10.84 -5.65
C LEU A 169 7.52 11.10 -4.76
N ARG A 170 8.25 12.20 -5.01
CA ARG A 170 9.39 12.62 -4.17
C ARG A 170 8.96 13.02 -2.76
N ARG A 171 7.87 13.79 -2.62
CA ARG A 171 7.31 14.16 -1.29
C ARG A 171 6.84 12.93 -0.51
N GLY A 172 6.31 11.93 -1.20
CA GLY A 172 5.90 10.65 -0.65
C GLY A 172 7.04 9.69 -0.34
N ASN A 173 8.29 10.07 -0.63
CA ASN A 173 9.47 9.22 -0.48
C ASN A 173 9.34 7.86 -1.20
N VAL A 174 8.64 7.83 -2.34
CA VAL A 174 8.51 6.63 -3.16
C VAL A 174 9.88 6.30 -3.76
N GLY A 175 10.41 5.11 -3.45
CA GLY A 175 11.70 4.63 -3.95
C GLY A 175 11.56 3.71 -5.16
N ALA A 176 10.41 3.03 -5.28
CA ALA A 176 10.08 2.24 -6.44
C ALA A 176 8.56 2.21 -6.70
N GLN A 177 8.19 2.07 -7.97
CA GLN A 177 6.80 1.99 -8.43
C GLN A 177 6.68 0.90 -9.48
N PHE A 178 5.71 -0.01 -9.34
CA PHE A 178 5.20 -0.74 -10.50
C PHE A 178 4.14 0.10 -11.20
N TRP A 179 4.39 0.38 -12.47
CA TRP A 179 3.44 1.03 -13.37
C TRP A 179 2.57 -0.04 -14.02
N SER A 180 1.25 0.08 -13.87
CA SER A 180 0.29 -0.82 -14.47
C SER A 180 0.26 -0.61 -15.99
N ALA A 181 0.56 -1.66 -16.74
CA ALA A 181 0.32 -1.76 -18.18
C ALA A 181 -1.08 -2.33 -18.42
N TYR A 182 -2.08 -1.71 -17.80
CA TYR A 182 -3.49 -2.05 -17.92
C TYR A 182 -4.02 -1.82 -19.34
N VAL A 183 -4.91 -2.72 -19.78
CA VAL A 183 -5.74 -2.55 -20.97
C VAL A 183 -7.18 -2.99 -20.67
N PRO A 184 -8.21 -2.31 -21.23
CA PRO A 184 -9.61 -2.64 -20.98
C PRO A 184 -9.98 -4.08 -21.36
N CYS A 185 -10.94 -4.63 -20.63
CA CYS A 185 -11.44 -5.99 -20.87
C CYS A 185 -12.08 -6.15 -22.25
N GLU A 186 -12.64 -5.06 -22.78
CA GLU A 186 -13.26 -4.99 -24.11
C GLU A 186 -12.25 -5.18 -25.25
N ALA A 187 -10.95 -4.99 -24.98
CA ALA A 187 -9.90 -5.26 -25.95
C ALA A 187 -9.53 -6.76 -26.04
N GLN A 188 -10.04 -7.60 -25.13
CA GLN A 188 -9.80 -9.04 -25.17
C GLN A 188 -10.32 -9.63 -26.49
N PHE A 189 -9.49 -10.48 -27.12
CA PHE A 189 -9.71 -11.02 -28.47
C PHE A 189 -9.66 -10.01 -29.62
N LEU A 190 -9.35 -8.73 -29.35
CA LEU A 190 -9.15 -7.69 -30.34
C LEU A 190 -7.67 -7.27 -30.35
N ASP A 191 -7.38 -6.04 -29.91
CA ASP A 191 -6.07 -5.39 -29.94
C ASP A 191 -5.36 -5.34 -28.58
N ALA A 192 -5.82 -6.11 -27.57
CA ALA A 192 -5.21 -6.14 -26.22
C ALA A 192 -3.67 -6.29 -26.23
N VAL A 193 -3.13 -7.17 -27.10
CA VAL A 193 -1.67 -7.37 -27.21
C VAL A 193 -0.97 -6.08 -27.68
N GLN A 194 -1.51 -5.42 -28.70
CA GLN A 194 -0.97 -4.15 -29.22
C GLN A 194 -1.06 -3.06 -28.16
N LEU A 195 -2.22 -2.89 -27.52
CA LEU A 195 -2.42 -1.90 -26.47
C LEU A 195 -1.44 -2.12 -25.32
N THR A 196 -1.21 -3.36 -24.90
CA THR A 196 -0.22 -3.66 -23.85
C THR A 196 1.20 -3.28 -24.29
N LEU A 197 1.61 -3.56 -25.53
CA LEU A 197 2.91 -3.09 -26.05
C LEU A 197 3.06 -1.57 -25.95
N GLU A 198 2.02 -0.82 -26.33
CA GLU A 198 2.01 0.64 -26.28
C GLU A 198 2.08 1.18 -24.84
N GLN A 199 1.43 0.51 -23.88
CA GLN A 199 1.52 0.87 -22.45
C GLN A 199 2.91 0.59 -21.88
N ILE A 200 3.52 -0.55 -22.21
CA ILE A 200 4.92 -0.85 -21.82
C ILE A 200 5.85 0.23 -22.41
N ASP A 201 5.71 0.55 -23.69
CA ASP A 201 6.48 1.60 -24.36
C ASP A 201 6.31 2.97 -23.69
N LEU A 202 5.09 3.32 -23.27
CA LEU A 202 4.81 4.56 -22.56
C LEU A 202 5.62 4.68 -21.26
N VAL A 203 5.67 3.62 -20.45
CA VAL A 203 6.48 3.60 -19.21
C VAL A 203 7.97 3.73 -19.52
N ARG A 204 8.46 3.04 -20.56
CA ARG A 204 9.87 3.15 -21.00
C ARG A 204 10.22 4.56 -21.46
N ARG A 205 9.33 5.22 -22.21
CA ARG A 205 9.53 6.62 -22.63
C ARG A 205 9.42 7.60 -21.47
N LEU A 206 8.50 7.38 -20.53
CA LEU A 206 8.34 8.22 -19.34
C LEU A 206 9.63 8.23 -18.51
N THR A 207 10.19 7.04 -18.24
CA THR A 207 11.45 6.90 -17.49
C THR A 207 12.64 7.47 -18.26
N SER A 208 12.70 7.25 -19.58
CA SER A 208 13.75 7.82 -20.45
C SER A 208 13.72 9.35 -20.52
N LYS A 209 12.53 9.97 -20.42
CA LYS A 209 12.38 11.44 -20.36
C LYS A 209 12.91 12.02 -19.04
N HIS A 210 12.94 11.24 -17.95
CA HIS A 210 13.32 11.68 -16.60
C HIS A 210 14.55 10.94 -16.06
N PRO A 211 15.70 10.95 -16.76
CA PRO A 211 16.85 10.10 -16.43
C PRO A 211 17.53 10.44 -15.10
N THR A 212 17.28 11.64 -14.56
CA THR A 212 17.81 12.09 -13.25
C THR A 212 16.86 11.78 -12.09
N GLY A 213 15.61 11.41 -12.36
CA GLY A 213 14.59 11.17 -11.34
C GLY A 213 14.05 9.74 -11.33
N MET A 214 14.15 9.01 -12.44
CA MET A 214 13.55 7.70 -12.61
C MET A 214 14.50 6.77 -13.36
N ARG A 215 14.40 5.47 -13.09
CA ARG A 215 15.13 4.44 -13.82
C ARG A 215 14.22 3.25 -14.06
N LEU A 216 14.07 2.83 -15.32
CA LEU A 216 13.46 1.54 -15.61
C LEU A 216 14.37 0.44 -15.05
N VAL A 217 13.82 -0.43 -14.20
CA VAL A 217 14.55 -1.56 -13.63
C VAL A 217 13.76 -2.84 -13.82
N THR A 218 14.48 -3.95 -13.88
CA THR A 218 13.93 -5.26 -14.21
C THR A 218 14.47 -6.37 -13.31
N SER A 219 15.12 -6.02 -12.21
CA SER A 219 15.50 -6.96 -11.16
C SER A 219 15.51 -6.30 -9.79
N SER A 220 15.47 -7.11 -8.75
CA SER A 220 15.61 -6.67 -7.36
C SER A 220 16.94 -5.92 -7.13
N ALA A 221 18.03 -6.38 -7.75
CA ALA A 221 19.34 -5.76 -7.66
C ALA A 221 19.41 -4.39 -8.35
N GLU A 222 18.79 -4.26 -9.53
CA GLU A 222 18.68 -2.97 -10.23
C GLU A 222 17.80 -1.98 -9.44
N LEU A 223 16.71 -2.46 -8.83
CA LEU A 223 15.84 -1.67 -7.95
C LEU A 223 16.63 -1.12 -6.76
N GLU A 224 17.37 -1.98 -6.04
CA GLU A 224 18.23 -1.54 -4.95
C GLU A 224 19.30 -0.55 -5.42
N GLY A 225 19.85 -0.74 -6.62
CA GLY A 225 20.79 0.19 -7.25
C GLY A 225 20.17 1.56 -7.53
N ALA A 226 18.99 1.61 -8.12
CA ALA A 226 18.27 2.85 -8.39
C ALA A 226 17.95 3.62 -7.11
N HIS A 227 17.51 2.92 -6.04
CA HIS A 227 17.25 3.55 -4.75
C HIS A 227 18.51 4.17 -4.14
N ARG A 228 19.65 3.47 -4.18
CA ARG A 228 20.94 4.02 -3.72
C ARG A 228 21.35 5.27 -4.49
N ASP A 229 21.02 5.34 -5.77
CA ASP A 229 21.29 6.49 -6.62
C ASP A 229 20.27 7.63 -6.45
N GLY A 230 19.29 7.49 -5.53
CA GLY A 230 18.24 8.47 -5.29
C GLY A 230 17.21 8.57 -6.41
N MET A 231 17.12 7.55 -7.27
CA MET A 231 16.16 7.48 -8.37
C MET A 231 14.95 6.64 -7.99
N ILE A 232 13.79 6.97 -8.56
CA ILE A 232 12.60 6.13 -8.47
C ILE A 232 12.76 4.95 -9.42
N ALA A 233 12.95 3.76 -8.87
CA ALA A 233 12.92 2.51 -9.62
C ALA A 233 11.53 2.32 -10.24
N SER A 234 11.46 2.16 -11.54
CA SER A 234 10.22 2.00 -12.29
C SER A 234 10.18 0.61 -12.88
N LEU A 235 9.19 -0.18 -12.48
CA LEU A 235 8.94 -1.53 -12.98
C LEU A 235 7.63 -1.54 -13.76
N VAL A 236 7.43 -2.57 -14.57
CA VAL A 236 6.20 -2.76 -15.36
C VAL A 236 5.47 -4.00 -14.86
N GLY A 237 4.17 -3.84 -14.63
CA GLY A 237 3.28 -4.94 -14.30
C GLY A 237 2.12 -5.04 -15.29
N LEU A 238 1.84 -6.23 -15.80
CA LEU A 238 0.73 -6.44 -16.72
C LEU A 238 -0.55 -6.68 -15.92
N GLU A 239 -1.59 -5.88 -16.16
CA GLU A 239 -2.86 -6.04 -15.46
C GLU A 239 -3.90 -6.67 -16.37
N GLY A 240 -3.98 -8.00 -16.29
CA GLY A 240 -4.95 -8.82 -16.99
C GLY A 240 -4.31 -9.81 -17.95
N GLY A 241 -4.68 -11.08 -17.81
CA GLY A 241 -4.18 -12.16 -18.67
C GLY A 241 -4.66 -12.07 -20.11
N HIS A 242 -5.69 -11.27 -20.42
CA HIS A 242 -6.11 -11.03 -21.79
C HIS A 242 -5.03 -10.32 -22.62
N SER A 243 -4.12 -9.59 -21.98
CA SER A 243 -2.96 -8.95 -22.61
C SER A 243 -2.08 -9.91 -23.40
N ILE A 244 -1.98 -11.18 -23.00
CA ILE A 244 -1.13 -12.15 -23.71
C ILE A 244 -1.83 -12.83 -24.89
N GLY A 245 -3.11 -12.52 -25.14
CA GLY A 245 -3.86 -13.13 -26.24
C GLY A 245 -3.92 -14.66 -26.17
N SER A 246 -3.86 -15.25 -24.96
CA SER A 246 -3.70 -16.69 -24.74
C SER A 246 -2.45 -17.30 -25.41
N SER A 247 -1.33 -16.58 -25.40
CA SER A 247 -0.05 -17.03 -25.99
C SER A 247 1.11 -16.95 -25.00
N LEU A 248 1.77 -18.09 -24.77
CA LEU A 248 3.00 -18.15 -23.98
C LEU A 248 4.18 -17.41 -24.66
N ALA A 249 4.19 -17.34 -26.00
CA ALA A 249 5.20 -16.58 -26.73
C ALA A 249 5.06 -15.07 -26.50
N VAL A 250 3.83 -14.56 -26.46
CA VAL A 250 3.54 -13.17 -26.12
C VAL A 250 3.94 -12.89 -24.66
N LEU A 251 3.62 -13.78 -23.73
CA LEU A 251 4.05 -13.67 -22.33
C LEU A 251 5.58 -13.52 -22.20
N ARG A 252 6.34 -14.41 -22.87
CA ARG A 252 7.81 -14.33 -22.88
C ARG A 252 8.32 -13.02 -23.51
N SER A 253 7.63 -12.54 -24.54
CA SER A 253 7.98 -11.29 -25.22
C SER A 253 7.80 -10.08 -24.30
N PHE A 254 6.70 -10.01 -23.54
CA PHE A 254 6.52 -8.94 -22.55
C PHE A 254 7.55 -8.99 -21.42
N HIS A 255 7.92 -10.18 -20.96
CA HIS A 255 9.01 -10.32 -19.99
C HIS A 255 10.33 -9.74 -20.52
N LEU A 256 10.68 -10.01 -21.79
CA LEU A 256 11.85 -9.41 -22.45
C LEU A 256 11.76 -7.88 -22.56
N LEU A 257 10.56 -7.34 -22.72
CA LEU A 257 10.31 -5.89 -22.76
C LEU A 257 10.33 -5.21 -21.38
N GLY A 258 10.47 -6.00 -20.30
CA GLY A 258 10.67 -5.50 -18.93
C GLY A 258 9.52 -5.76 -17.96
N ALA A 259 8.46 -6.45 -18.37
CA ALA A 259 7.36 -6.80 -17.48
C ALA A 259 7.81 -7.78 -16.37
N ARG A 260 7.40 -7.54 -15.12
CA ARG A 260 7.87 -8.29 -13.94
C ARG A 260 6.78 -8.86 -13.04
N TYR A 261 5.52 -8.51 -13.26
CA TYR A 261 4.39 -9.33 -12.80
C TYR A 261 3.32 -9.40 -13.88
N MET A 262 2.46 -10.42 -13.81
CA MET A 262 1.20 -10.45 -14.55
C MET A 262 0.04 -10.78 -13.61
N THR A 263 -0.96 -9.91 -13.58
CA THR A 263 -2.27 -10.15 -12.97
C THR A 263 -3.03 -11.12 -13.86
N LEU A 264 -3.43 -12.29 -13.33
CA LEU A 264 -3.96 -13.38 -14.17
C LEU A 264 -5.26 -13.02 -14.89
N THR A 265 -6.07 -12.14 -14.30
CA THR A 265 -7.30 -11.59 -14.89
C THR A 265 -7.40 -10.10 -14.55
N HIS A 266 -8.32 -9.39 -15.19
CA HIS A 266 -8.82 -8.11 -14.69
C HIS A 266 -10.29 -8.33 -14.26
N ARG A 267 -11.19 -7.37 -14.49
CA ARG A 267 -12.66 -7.49 -14.34
C ARG A 267 -13.32 -8.36 -15.41
N CYS A 268 -12.60 -9.30 -16.00
CA CYS A 268 -13.13 -10.20 -17.02
C CYS A 268 -12.40 -11.54 -16.91
N ASN A 269 -13.12 -12.63 -17.19
CA ASN A 269 -12.52 -13.93 -17.33
C ASN A 269 -11.62 -13.93 -18.58
N THR A 270 -10.57 -14.75 -18.51
CA THR A 270 -9.86 -15.19 -19.71
C THR A 270 -10.31 -16.61 -20.04
N PRO A 271 -10.03 -17.15 -21.23
CA PRO A 271 -10.28 -18.56 -21.54
C PRO A 271 -9.62 -19.59 -20.61
N TRP A 272 -8.76 -19.14 -19.68
CA TRP A 272 -7.93 -20.01 -18.86
C TRP A 272 -7.87 -19.63 -17.38
N ALA A 273 -8.51 -18.52 -16.97
CA ALA A 273 -8.59 -18.08 -15.58
C ALA A 273 -9.87 -17.28 -15.30
N ASP A 274 -10.46 -17.53 -14.11
CA ASP A 274 -11.70 -16.86 -13.69
C ASP A 274 -11.40 -15.59 -12.85
N SER A 275 -12.08 -14.50 -13.18
CA SER A 275 -12.04 -13.20 -12.48
C SER A 275 -12.87 -13.22 -11.21
N SER A 276 -12.56 -12.32 -10.26
CA SER A 276 -13.33 -12.14 -9.04
C SER A 276 -14.77 -11.72 -9.30
N LEU A 277 -15.07 -11.15 -10.48
CA LEU A 277 -16.45 -10.77 -10.82
C LEU A 277 -17.42 -11.95 -10.78
N VAL A 278 -16.96 -13.19 -11.00
CA VAL A 278 -17.83 -14.38 -10.90
C VAL A 278 -18.36 -14.61 -9.47
N GLU A 279 -17.79 -13.93 -8.48
CA GLU A 279 -18.19 -13.97 -7.08
C GLU A 279 -18.90 -12.68 -6.64
N ASP A 280 -19.08 -11.70 -7.52
CA ASP A 280 -19.75 -10.44 -7.17
C ASP A 280 -21.27 -10.63 -7.22
N PRO A 281 -21.99 -10.45 -6.10
CA PRO A 281 -23.43 -10.63 -6.07
C PRO A 281 -24.21 -9.55 -6.83
N ASN A 282 -23.55 -8.46 -7.25
CA ASN A 282 -24.20 -7.32 -7.93
C ASN A 282 -23.98 -7.30 -9.45
N GLU A 283 -23.19 -8.23 -9.98
CA GLU A 283 -22.84 -8.28 -11.40
C GLU A 283 -23.42 -9.53 -12.05
N ASP A 284 -24.20 -9.35 -13.12
CA ASP A 284 -24.64 -10.44 -13.99
C ASP A 284 -23.54 -10.72 -15.03
N VAL A 285 -22.50 -11.47 -14.62
CA VAL A 285 -21.37 -11.78 -15.49
C VAL A 285 -21.77 -12.83 -16.52
N PRO A 286 -21.64 -12.56 -17.83
CA PRO A 286 -21.74 -13.61 -18.84
C PRO A 286 -20.67 -14.67 -18.56
N LEU A 287 -21.12 -15.89 -18.30
CA LEU A 287 -20.31 -17.02 -17.88
C LEU A 287 -19.57 -17.68 -19.07
N ASP A 288 -19.14 -16.87 -20.04
CA ASP A 288 -18.67 -17.34 -21.35
C ASP A 288 -17.41 -18.21 -21.22
N TYR A 289 -16.63 -17.99 -20.16
CA TYR A 289 -15.48 -18.82 -19.81
C TYR A 289 -15.54 -19.21 -18.33
N HIS A 290 -15.54 -20.53 -18.08
CA HIS A 290 -15.44 -21.11 -16.74
C HIS A 290 -14.29 -22.10 -16.67
N SER A 291 -13.17 -21.63 -16.14
CA SER A 291 -11.98 -22.44 -15.93
C SER A 291 -12.02 -23.24 -14.62
N SER A 292 -13.05 -23.04 -13.78
CA SER A 292 -13.10 -23.55 -12.40
C SER A 292 -11.83 -23.14 -11.63
N GLY A 293 -11.47 -21.86 -11.75
CA GLY A 293 -10.22 -21.27 -11.27
C GLY A 293 -9.16 -21.16 -12.35
N LEU A 294 -8.48 -22.27 -12.68
CA LEU A 294 -7.46 -22.33 -13.73
C LEU A 294 -7.63 -23.59 -14.60
N SER A 295 -7.66 -23.39 -15.92
CA SER A 295 -7.62 -24.48 -16.90
C SER A 295 -6.23 -25.12 -16.97
N THR A 296 -6.06 -26.20 -17.72
CA THR A 296 -4.74 -26.82 -17.96
C THR A 296 -3.74 -25.79 -18.51
N PHE A 297 -4.16 -25.02 -19.52
CA PHE A 297 -3.38 -23.93 -20.09
C PHE A 297 -3.07 -22.82 -19.06
N GLY A 298 -4.03 -22.47 -18.21
CA GLY A 298 -3.82 -21.50 -17.12
C GLY A 298 -2.75 -21.96 -16.12
N ARG A 299 -2.69 -23.27 -15.82
CA ARG A 299 -1.61 -23.85 -15.00
C ARG A 299 -0.26 -23.80 -15.71
N ALA A 300 -0.25 -23.95 -17.04
CA ALA A 300 0.96 -23.80 -17.84
C ALA A 300 1.50 -22.35 -17.80
N ILE A 301 0.60 -21.37 -17.84
CA ILE A 301 0.95 -19.94 -17.68
C ILE A 301 1.59 -19.69 -16.32
N VAL A 302 0.99 -20.16 -15.22
CA VAL A 302 1.57 -19.99 -13.87
C VAL A 302 2.98 -20.61 -13.78
N LYS A 303 3.18 -21.79 -14.37
CA LYS A 303 4.50 -22.43 -14.43
C LYS A 303 5.51 -21.63 -15.27
N GLU A 304 5.08 -21.07 -16.40
CA GLU A 304 5.95 -20.25 -17.26
C GLU A 304 6.32 -18.93 -16.57
N LEU A 305 5.38 -18.29 -15.84
CA LEU A 305 5.67 -17.14 -14.99
C LEU A 305 6.77 -17.46 -13.96
N ASN A 306 6.66 -18.59 -13.26
CA ASN A 306 7.70 -19.04 -12.33
C ASN A 306 9.04 -19.29 -13.02
N ARG A 307 9.05 -19.92 -14.21
CA ARG A 307 10.27 -20.19 -14.99
C ARG A 307 10.93 -18.89 -15.46
N LEU A 308 10.14 -17.86 -15.77
CA LEU A 308 10.66 -16.55 -16.14
C LEU A 308 11.18 -15.75 -14.94
N GLY A 309 10.68 -16.01 -13.73
CA GLY A 309 10.89 -15.13 -12.58
C GLY A 309 9.96 -13.92 -12.59
N MET A 310 8.86 -14.02 -13.33
CA MET A 310 7.81 -13.01 -13.39
C MET A 310 6.77 -13.34 -12.31
N LEU A 311 6.43 -12.37 -11.46
CA LEU A 311 5.53 -12.60 -10.34
C LEU A 311 4.11 -12.93 -10.84
N VAL A 312 3.51 -13.92 -10.20
CA VAL A 312 2.10 -14.26 -10.38
C VAL A 312 1.29 -13.33 -9.49
N ASP A 313 0.51 -12.43 -10.10
CA ASP A 313 -0.38 -11.52 -9.37
C ASP A 313 -1.82 -12.04 -9.36
N LEU A 314 -2.38 -12.14 -8.16
CA LEU A 314 -3.70 -12.67 -7.85
C LEU A 314 -4.70 -11.59 -7.46
N SER A 315 -4.36 -10.31 -7.62
CA SER A 315 -5.40 -9.28 -7.72
C SER A 315 -6.33 -9.60 -8.90
N HIS A 316 -7.59 -9.14 -8.84
CA HIS A 316 -8.66 -9.40 -9.82
C HIS A 316 -9.16 -10.83 -10.00
N VAL A 317 -8.53 -11.86 -9.43
CA VAL A 317 -8.93 -13.25 -9.68
C VAL A 317 -10.01 -13.76 -8.71
N SER A 318 -10.77 -14.78 -9.11
CA SER A 318 -11.72 -15.47 -8.21
C SER A 318 -10.98 -16.20 -7.09
N THR A 319 -11.66 -16.47 -5.98
CA THR A 319 -11.10 -17.28 -4.88
C THR A 319 -10.70 -18.67 -5.38
N GLN A 320 -11.43 -19.25 -6.33
CA GLN A 320 -11.06 -20.54 -6.92
C GLN A 320 -9.76 -20.44 -7.73
N THR A 321 -9.57 -19.36 -8.49
CA THR A 321 -8.31 -19.06 -9.18
C THR A 321 -7.17 -18.85 -8.20
N MET A 322 -7.40 -18.15 -7.07
CA MET A 322 -6.39 -17.99 -6.00
C MET A 322 -5.90 -19.36 -5.50
N ARG A 323 -6.83 -20.26 -5.15
CA ARG A 323 -6.50 -21.62 -4.69
C ARG A 323 -5.75 -22.42 -5.76
N ALA A 324 -6.21 -22.36 -7.00
CA ALA A 324 -5.60 -23.10 -8.10
C ALA A 324 -4.18 -22.63 -8.41
N ALA A 325 -3.94 -21.31 -8.39
CA ALA A 325 -2.62 -20.73 -8.59
C ALA A 325 -1.67 -21.08 -7.43
N LEU A 326 -2.11 -20.94 -6.17
CA LEU A 326 -1.33 -21.31 -4.98
C LEU A 326 -0.96 -22.80 -4.96
N ALA A 327 -1.80 -23.68 -5.51
CA ALA A 327 -1.51 -25.11 -5.62
C ALA A 327 -0.47 -25.45 -6.69
N VAL A 328 -0.22 -24.57 -7.66
CA VAL A 328 0.65 -24.84 -8.82
C VAL A 328 1.96 -24.07 -8.76
N THR A 329 1.93 -22.85 -8.23
CA THR A 329 3.09 -21.96 -8.19
C THR A 329 4.23 -22.55 -7.35
N LYS A 330 5.45 -22.38 -7.83
CA LYS A 330 6.70 -22.70 -7.11
C LYS A 330 7.37 -21.48 -6.50
N ALA A 331 6.92 -20.29 -6.88
CA ALA A 331 7.41 -19.01 -6.36
C ALA A 331 6.32 -18.32 -5.51
N PRO A 332 6.72 -17.38 -4.63
CA PRO A 332 5.77 -16.53 -3.95
C PRO A 332 4.87 -15.77 -4.92
N VAL A 333 3.57 -15.73 -4.61
CA VAL A 333 2.59 -14.92 -5.35
C VAL A 333 2.47 -13.53 -4.73
N ILE A 334 1.91 -12.59 -5.49
CA ILE A 334 1.50 -11.30 -4.96
C ILE A 334 0.00 -11.08 -5.15
N PHE A 335 -0.55 -10.15 -4.37
CA PHE A 335 -1.77 -9.43 -4.70
C PHE A 335 -1.34 -7.97 -4.80
N SER A 336 -1.16 -7.44 -6.01
CA SER A 336 -0.56 -6.13 -6.26
C SER A 336 -1.39 -4.98 -5.69
N HIS A 337 -2.70 -5.13 -5.61
CA HIS A 337 -3.60 -4.16 -4.99
C HIS A 337 -4.90 -4.86 -4.55
N SER A 338 -4.95 -5.35 -3.32
CA SER A 338 -6.15 -5.99 -2.76
C SER A 338 -6.21 -5.77 -1.26
N ALA A 339 -7.39 -5.82 -0.66
CA ALA A 339 -7.54 -5.67 0.78
C ALA A 339 -8.04 -6.98 1.42
N ALA A 340 -8.56 -6.90 2.64
CA ALA A 340 -8.95 -8.07 3.44
C ALA A 340 -10.46 -8.26 3.43
N ARG A 341 -10.92 -9.42 2.95
CA ARG A 341 -12.36 -9.67 2.75
C ARG A 341 -13.16 -9.70 4.05
N ALA A 342 -12.50 -10.04 5.16
CA ALA A 342 -13.10 -10.06 6.50
C ALA A 342 -13.53 -8.67 7.01
N LEU A 343 -12.93 -7.58 6.52
CA LEU A 343 -13.27 -6.21 6.92
C LEU A 343 -14.23 -5.53 5.94
N CYS A 344 -14.05 -5.79 4.64
CA CYS A 344 -14.96 -5.37 3.59
C CYS A 344 -15.21 -6.56 2.65
N ASN A 345 -16.47 -7.03 2.60
CA ASN A 345 -16.90 -8.18 1.81
C ASN A 345 -17.02 -7.85 0.30
N SER A 346 -15.93 -7.39 -0.29
CA SER A 346 -15.78 -7.22 -1.74
C SER A 346 -15.17 -8.49 -2.35
N SER A 347 -15.66 -8.89 -3.52
CA SER A 347 -15.06 -9.97 -4.33
C SER A 347 -13.60 -9.67 -4.68
N ARG A 348 -13.21 -8.38 -4.72
CA ARG A 348 -11.84 -7.93 -4.99
C ARG A 348 -10.86 -8.20 -3.84
N ASN A 349 -11.36 -8.47 -2.62
CA ASN A 349 -10.56 -8.65 -1.42
C ASN A 349 -10.21 -10.11 -1.15
N VAL A 350 -9.09 -10.32 -0.44
CA VAL A 350 -8.54 -11.63 -0.13
C VAL A 350 -9.20 -12.23 1.12
N PRO A 351 -9.80 -13.43 1.03
CA PRO A 351 -10.40 -14.09 2.20
C PRO A 351 -9.34 -14.69 3.13
N ASP A 352 -9.72 -14.83 4.40
CA ASP A 352 -8.80 -15.23 5.48
C ASP A 352 -8.20 -16.63 5.30
N ASP A 353 -8.92 -17.55 4.64
CA ASP A 353 -8.38 -18.87 4.32
C ASP A 353 -7.19 -18.77 3.35
N ILE A 354 -7.28 -17.91 2.33
CA ILE A 354 -6.19 -17.62 1.40
C ILE A 354 -5.05 -16.87 2.11
N LEU A 355 -5.36 -15.89 2.97
CA LEU A 355 -4.33 -15.19 3.76
C LEU A 355 -3.49 -16.15 4.61
N ARG A 356 -4.12 -17.19 5.20
CA ARG A 356 -3.41 -18.21 6.00
C ARG A 356 -2.49 -19.12 5.19
N TYR A 357 -2.62 -19.18 3.87
CA TYR A 357 -1.69 -19.92 3.00
C TYR A 357 -0.41 -19.14 2.66
N LEU A 358 -0.42 -17.81 2.76
CA LEU A 358 0.72 -16.97 2.38
C LEU A 358 2.01 -17.26 3.17
N PRO A 359 1.99 -17.57 4.48
CA PRO A 359 3.18 -18.04 5.20
C PRO A 359 3.86 -19.27 4.60
N ILE A 360 3.07 -20.18 4.03
CA ILE A 360 3.56 -21.43 3.43
C ILE A 360 4.13 -21.14 2.04
N ASN A 361 3.43 -20.32 1.25
CA ASN A 361 3.86 -19.94 -0.10
C ASN A 361 5.02 -18.92 -0.13
N GLY A 362 5.11 -18.06 0.89
CA GLY A 362 6.01 -16.90 0.90
C GLY A 362 5.41 -15.62 0.30
N GLY A 363 4.15 -15.65 -0.15
CA GLY A 363 3.50 -14.57 -0.91
C GLY A 363 3.20 -13.30 -0.13
N LEU A 364 2.62 -12.30 -0.80
CA LEU A 364 2.43 -10.94 -0.27
C LEU A 364 1.10 -10.33 -0.70
N VAL A 365 0.37 -9.71 0.23
CA VAL A 365 -0.77 -8.83 -0.11
C VAL A 365 -0.36 -7.38 0.02
N MET A 366 -0.53 -6.62 -1.06
CA MET A 366 -0.30 -5.18 -1.07
C MET A 366 -1.63 -4.44 -1.01
N VAL A 367 -1.79 -3.62 0.03
CA VAL A 367 -3.11 -3.08 0.39
C VAL A 367 -3.52 -1.96 -0.56
N SER A 368 -4.66 -2.18 -1.24
CA SER A 368 -5.34 -1.19 -2.07
C SER A 368 -5.94 -0.06 -1.23
N PHE A 369 -5.91 1.16 -1.78
CA PHE A 369 -6.47 2.34 -1.15
C PHE A 369 -7.87 2.69 -1.70
N ASP A 370 -8.45 1.86 -2.57
CA ASP A 370 -9.81 2.07 -3.06
C ASP A 370 -10.82 1.98 -1.90
N SER A 371 -11.67 3.00 -1.75
CA SER A 371 -12.77 2.98 -0.77
C SER A 371 -13.69 1.77 -0.94
N ALA A 372 -13.91 1.31 -2.17
CA ALA A 372 -14.71 0.12 -2.45
C ALA A 372 -14.06 -1.17 -1.91
N HIS A 373 -12.73 -1.20 -1.76
CA HIS A 373 -11.99 -2.31 -1.16
C HIS A 373 -11.81 -2.16 0.36
N LEU A 374 -11.76 -0.93 0.87
CA LEU A 374 -11.49 -0.64 2.28
C LEU A 374 -12.75 -0.64 3.16
N SER A 375 -13.76 0.12 2.76
CA SER A 375 -14.95 0.35 3.58
C SER A 375 -16.22 -0.23 2.97
N CYS A 376 -16.12 -0.83 1.77
CA CYS A 376 -17.27 -1.27 0.98
C CYS A 376 -18.28 -0.13 0.76
N SER A 377 -17.77 1.11 0.68
CA SER A 377 -18.57 2.32 0.51
C SER A 377 -17.87 3.32 -0.40
N SER A 378 -18.51 4.46 -0.66
CA SER A 378 -17.96 5.50 -1.54
C SER A 378 -16.82 6.31 -0.93
N SER A 379 -16.50 6.12 0.36
CA SER A 379 -15.46 6.85 1.07
C SER A 379 -14.76 6.01 2.12
N ALA A 380 -13.47 6.22 2.31
CA ALA A 380 -12.67 5.59 3.35
C ALA A 380 -11.72 6.61 3.99
N SER A 381 -11.14 6.22 5.13
CA SER A 381 -10.15 6.97 5.87
C SER A 381 -8.81 6.23 5.89
N MET A 382 -7.74 6.93 6.26
CA MET A 382 -6.45 6.30 6.55
C MET A 382 -6.56 5.21 7.63
N HIS A 383 -7.52 5.30 8.55
CA HIS A 383 -7.74 4.27 9.57
C HIS A 383 -8.24 2.95 8.98
N ASP A 384 -9.02 2.99 7.90
CA ASP A 384 -9.46 1.78 7.21
C ASP A 384 -8.26 1.07 6.55
N VAL A 385 -7.36 1.83 5.92
CA VAL A 385 -6.08 1.30 5.40
C VAL A 385 -5.28 0.61 6.51
N ILE A 386 -5.12 1.28 7.66
CA ILE A 386 -4.42 0.73 8.82
C ILE A 386 -5.10 -0.53 9.36
N ALA A 387 -6.43 -0.58 9.37
CA ALA A 387 -7.20 -1.75 9.81
C ALA A 387 -6.93 -2.95 8.90
N HIS A 388 -6.94 -2.75 7.58
CA HIS A 388 -6.61 -3.79 6.60
C HIS A 388 -5.17 -4.28 6.72
N ILE A 389 -4.19 -3.37 6.80
CA ILE A 389 -2.78 -3.71 7.02
C ILE A 389 -2.62 -4.54 8.30
N THR A 390 -3.27 -4.11 9.38
CA THR A 390 -3.19 -4.78 10.70
C THR A 390 -3.87 -6.14 10.69
N HIS A 391 -5.00 -6.30 10.00
CA HIS A 391 -5.68 -7.58 9.87
C HIS A 391 -4.86 -8.59 9.05
N ILE A 392 -4.32 -8.18 7.90
CA ILE A 392 -3.46 -9.03 7.08
C ILE A 392 -2.21 -9.42 7.88
N ARG A 393 -1.56 -8.46 8.55
CA ARG A 393 -0.44 -8.75 9.46
C ARG A 393 -0.81 -9.77 10.53
N LYS A 394 -2.00 -9.68 11.12
CA LYS A 394 -2.45 -10.61 12.17
C LYS A 394 -2.69 -12.01 11.61
N THR A 395 -3.27 -12.13 10.41
CA THR A 395 -3.68 -13.41 9.82
C THR A 395 -2.56 -14.11 9.07
N ALA A 396 -1.80 -13.37 8.26
CA ALA A 396 -0.71 -13.89 7.44
C ALA A 396 0.68 -13.60 8.02
N GLY A 397 0.82 -12.66 8.95
CA GLY A 397 2.13 -12.29 9.51
C GLY A 397 2.76 -11.07 8.82
N VAL A 398 3.73 -10.45 9.50
CA VAL A 398 4.32 -9.17 9.07
C VAL A 398 5.12 -9.24 7.76
N ASN A 399 5.54 -10.43 7.33
CA ASN A 399 6.29 -10.62 6.09
C ASN A 399 5.39 -10.67 4.83
N HIS A 400 4.07 -10.61 5.01
CA HIS A 400 3.06 -10.91 3.97
C HIS A 400 2.11 -9.74 3.72
N VAL A 401 2.48 -8.52 4.16
CA VAL A 401 1.73 -7.29 3.93
C VAL A 401 2.64 -6.20 3.31
N GLY A 402 2.12 -5.48 2.32
CA GLY A 402 2.82 -4.44 1.56
C GLY A 402 1.87 -3.31 1.14
N LEU A 403 2.33 -2.42 0.28
CA LEU A 403 1.59 -1.26 -0.22
C LEU A 403 1.36 -1.36 -1.73
N GLY A 404 0.13 -1.07 -2.16
CA GLY A 404 -0.29 -1.16 -3.55
C GLY A 404 -1.56 -0.35 -3.72
N ALA A 405 -1.43 0.97 -3.60
CA ALA A 405 -2.55 1.89 -3.42
C ALA A 405 -3.56 1.83 -4.57
N GLY A 406 -3.10 1.63 -5.81
CA GLY A 406 -3.93 1.75 -7.00
C GLY A 406 -4.17 3.20 -7.42
N TYR A 407 -3.26 4.13 -7.06
CA TYR A 407 -3.37 5.52 -7.47
C TYR A 407 -3.45 5.66 -9.00
N ASP A 408 -4.17 6.68 -9.43
CA ASP A 408 -4.68 6.91 -10.78
C ASP A 408 -5.64 5.82 -11.31
N GLY A 409 -5.85 4.71 -10.61
CA GLY A 409 -6.87 3.69 -10.96
C GLY A 409 -8.13 3.78 -10.10
N ILE A 410 -8.03 4.44 -8.95
CA ILE A 410 -9.09 4.55 -7.96
C ILE A 410 -9.82 5.89 -8.04
N ILE A 411 -11.14 5.84 -7.91
CA ILE A 411 -12.01 7.03 -7.97
C ILE A 411 -11.96 7.80 -6.65
N SER A 412 -12.04 7.08 -5.53
CA SER A 412 -12.14 7.65 -4.18
C SER A 412 -11.02 7.12 -3.28
N PRO A 413 -9.84 7.76 -3.28
CA PRO A 413 -8.81 7.46 -2.30
C PRO A 413 -9.26 7.87 -0.88
N PRO A 414 -8.58 7.40 0.18
CA PRO A 414 -8.89 7.80 1.55
C PRO A 414 -8.64 9.30 1.73
N ALA A 415 -9.48 9.98 2.51
CA ALA A 415 -9.48 11.45 2.60
C ALA A 415 -8.12 12.05 2.98
N GLU A 416 -7.38 11.39 3.88
CA GLU A 416 -6.06 11.83 4.34
C GLU A 416 -4.90 11.37 3.44
N LEU A 417 -5.18 10.50 2.45
CA LEU A 417 -4.21 9.92 1.53
C LEU A 417 -4.66 10.13 0.07
N PRO A 418 -4.89 11.39 -0.37
CA PRO A 418 -5.48 11.68 -1.68
C PRO A 418 -4.56 11.32 -2.85
N ASP A 419 -3.25 11.21 -2.62
CA ASP A 419 -2.25 11.01 -3.67
C ASP A 419 -0.96 10.36 -3.13
N VAL A 420 -0.04 10.06 -4.03
CA VAL A 420 1.25 9.39 -3.72
C VAL A 420 2.12 10.13 -2.71
N SER A 421 1.83 11.38 -2.33
CA SER A 421 2.60 12.08 -1.29
C SER A 421 2.22 11.66 0.14
N GLY A 422 1.12 10.93 0.33
CA GLY A 422 0.57 10.57 1.64
C GLY A 422 1.30 9.43 2.37
N TYR A 423 2.16 8.65 1.72
CA TYR A 423 2.75 7.45 2.34
C TYR A 423 3.52 7.70 3.65
N PRO A 424 4.36 8.75 3.79
CA PRO A 424 5.08 9.00 5.04
C PRO A 424 4.12 9.25 6.22
N LEU A 425 2.97 9.86 5.96
CA LEU A 425 1.93 10.09 6.97
C LEU A 425 1.31 8.76 7.42
N LEU A 426 0.94 7.88 6.49
CA LEU A 426 0.42 6.53 6.80
C LEU A 426 1.41 5.74 7.67
N LEU A 427 2.69 5.71 7.30
CA LEU A 427 3.71 4.99 8.06
C LEU A 427 3.93 5.63 9.44
N ALA A 428 3.92 6.97 9.53
CA ALA A 428 4.03 7.66 10.81
C ALA A 428 2.81 7.40 11.71
N GLU A 429 1.63 7.21 11.14
CA GLU A 429 0.44 6.86 11.90
C GLU A 429 0.49 5.42 12.42
N LEU A 430 0.98 4.47 11.60
CA LEU A 430 1.22 3.07 12.05
C LEU A 430 2.19 2.99 13.23
N THR A 431 3.23 3.84 13.27
CA THR A 431 4.20 3.86 14.39
C THR A 431 3.62 4.30 15.73
N ARG A 432 2.38 4.82 15.79
CA ARG A 432 1.70 5.10 17.07
C ARG A 432 1.40 3.84 17.85
N ASP A 433 1.10 2.77 17.14
CA ASP A 433 0.88 1.47 17.76
C ASP A 433 2.25 0.85 18.05
N ARG A 434 2.58 0.72 19.34
CA ARG A 434 3.85 0.15 19.82
C ARG A 434 4.12 -1.27 19.33
N ARG A 435 3.12 -1.95 18.78
CA ARG A 435 3.28 -3.25 18.11
C ARG A 435 3.98 -3.14 16.77
N TRP A 436 4.13 -1.95 16.18
CA TRP A 436 4.89 -1.73 14.95
C TRP A 436 6.30 -1.26 15.28
N SER A 437 7.27 -2.16 15.14
CA SER A 437 8.69 -1.79 15.25
C SER A 437 9.16 -1.08 13.98
N ALA A 438 10.29 -0.36 14.06
CA ALA A 438 10.93 0.22 12.88
C ALA A 438 11.26 -0.85 11.82
N ALA A 439 11.61 -2.07 12.24
CA ALA A 439 11.86 -3.20 11.35
C ALA A 439 10.58 -3.68 10.65
N ASP A 440 9.43 -3.68 11.35
CA ASP A 440 8.13 -4.03 10.75
C ASP A 440 7.69 -2.98 9.72
N ILE A 441 7.91 -1.70 10.01
CA ILE A 441 7.66 -0.61 9.06
C ILE A 441 8.57 -0.72 7.84
N LYS A 442 9.86 -1.06 8.02
CA LYS A 442 10.80 -1.31 6.92
C LYS A 442 10.34 -2.47 6.01
N LYS A 443 9.79 -3.54 6.61
CA LYS A 443 9.20 -4.66 5.87
C LYS A 443 7.97 -4.24 5.06
N LEU A 444 7.03 -3.54 5.70
CA LEU A 444 5.81 -3.04 5.06
C LEU A 444 6.11 -2.06 3.91
N ALA A 445 7.04 -1.13 4.13
CA ALA A 445 7.36 -0.08 3.17
C ALA A 445 7.85 -0.64 1.83
N GLY A 446 8.63 -1.72 1.85
CA GLY A 446 9.17 -2.31 0.61
C GLY A 446 10.00 -3.57 0.81
N GLY A 447 10.48 -3.83 2.03
CA GLY A 447 11.31 -5.00 2.30
C GLY A 447 10.63 -6.34 1.97
N ASN A 448 9.32 -6.44 2.17
CA ASN A 448 8.56 -7.65 1.84
C ASN A 448 8.45 -7.88 0.33
N LEU A 449 8.18 -6.84 -0.46
CA LEU A 449 8.10 -6.95 -1.91
C LEU A 449 9.48 -7.23 -2.52
N LEU A 450 10.52 -6.59 -1.99
CA LEU A 450 11.90 -6.85 -2.41
C LEU A 450 12.32 -8.31 -2.13
N ARG A 451 11.91 -8.86 -0.98
CA ARG A 451 12.09 -10.29 -0.67
C ARG A 451 11.39 -11.18 -1.70
N VAL A 452 10.11 -10.92 -1.99
CA VAL A 452 9.32 -11.68 -2.97
C VAL A 452 9.96 -11.65 -4.36
N LEU A 453 10.45 -10.49 -4.81
CA LEU A 453 11.19 -10.36 -6.07
C LEU A 453 12.44 -11.24 -6.09
N LYS A 454 13.26 -11.18 -5.04
CA LYS A 454 14.49 -12.00 -4.91
C LYS A 454 14.19 -13.49 -4.91
N GLU A 455 13.13 -13.90 -4.21
CA GLU A 455 12.71 -15.30 -4.17
C GLU A 455 12.21 -15.78 -5.54
N ALA A 456 11.45 -14.98 -6.28
CA ALA A 456 11.01 -15.31 -7.63
C ALA A 456 12.18 -15.41 -8.63
N GLU A 457 13.15 -14.49 -8.55
CA GLU A 457 14.39 -14.55 -9.34
C GLU A 457 15.19 -15.82 -8.99
N THR A 458 15.29 -16.17 -7.71
CA THR A 458 15.97 -17.40 -7.26
C THR A 458 15.27 -18.65 -7.79
N GLN A 459 13.94 -18.69 -7.80
CA GLN A 459 13.18 -19.80 -8.37
C GLN A 459 13.38 -19.91 -9.89
N SER A 460 13.41 -18.79 -10.60
CA SER A 460 13.73 -18.74 -12.03
C SER A 460 15.10 -19.36 -12.33
N LEU A 461 16.12 -19.01 -11.53
CA LEU A 461 17.46 -19.60 -11.62
C LEU A 461 17.45 -21.12 -11.42
N ALA A 462 16.66 -21.62 -10.47
CA ALA A 462 16.50 -23.06 -10.22
C ALA A 462 15.80 -23.79 -11.38
N LEU A 463 15.04 -23.06 -12.22
CA LEU A 463 14.29 -23.59 -13.36
C LEU A 463 14.98 -23.36 -14.71
N LEU A 464 16.23 -22.86 -14.74
CA LEU A 464 16.95 -22.56 -15.98
C LEU A 464 17.10 -23.74 -16.95
N ALA A 465 17.20 -24.97 -16.41
CA ALA A 465 17.30 -26.18 -17.22
C ALA A 465 15.96 -26.62 -17.83
N GLN A 466 14.83 -26.07 -17.35
CA GLN A 466 13.51 -26.37 -17.88
C GLN A 466 13.30 -25.60 -19.19
N GLN A 467 12.88 -26.30 -20.23
CA GLN A 467 12.53 -25.67 -21.50
C GLN A 467 11.29 -24.77 -21.34
N PRO A 468 11.18 -23.69 -22.13
CA PRO A 468 9.97 -22.88 -22.20
C PRO A 468 8.74 -23.73 -22.46
N SER A 469 7.62 -23.40 -21.82
CA SER A 469 6.36 -24.08 -22.14
C SER A 469 5.92 -23.73 -23.57
N GLU A 470 5.54 -24.77 -24.32
CA GLU A 470 4.99 -24.71 -25.68
C GLU A 470 3.55 -25.26 -25.72
N GLU A 471 2.89 -25.31 -24.56
CA GLU A 471 1.49 -25.70 -24.48
C GLU A 471 0.62 -24.69 -25.25
N TRP A 472 -0.30 -25.19 -26.07
CA TRP A 472 -1.26 -24.38 -26.80
C TRP A 472 -2.59 -24.35 -26.06
N ILE A 473 -3.29 -23.22 -26.13
CA ILE A 473 -4.68 -23.18 -25.71
C ILE A 473 -5.52 -24.05 -26.65
N ALA A 474 -6.52 -24.77 -26.10
CA ALA A 474 -7.44 -25.53 -26.93
C ALA A 474 -8.20 -24.59 -27.89
N GLN A 475 -8.27 -24.97 -29.16
CA GLN A 475 -8.84 -24.14 -30.24
C GLN A 475 -10.32 -23.83 -29.96
N GLU A 476 -11.08 -24.81 -29.47
CA GLU A 476 -12.48 -24.69 -29.05
C GLU A 476 -12.73 -23.53 -28.05
N LEU A 477 -11.74 -23.17 -27.23
CA LEU A 477 -11.86 -22.10 -26.24
C LEU A 477 -11.67 -20.70 -26.85
N ILE A 478 -11.28 -20.61 -28.12
CA ILE A 478 -10.98 -19.35 -28.81
C ILE A 478 -11.63 -19.24 -30.19
N GLU A 479 -12.23 -20.32 -30.70
CA GLU A 479 -12.88 -20.41 -32.03
C GLU A 479 -13.97 -19.36 -32.23
N ASP A 480 -14.87 -19.19 -31.26
CA ASP A 480 -16.00 -18.26 -31.39
C ASP A 480 -15.59 -16.77 -31.25
N THR A 481 -14.34 -16.51 -30.88
CA THR A 481 -13.77 -15.15 -30.73
C THR A 481 -12.84 -14.77 -31.89
N ALA A 482 -12.81 -15.59 -32.93
CA ALA A 482 -11.76 -15.55 -33.93
C ALA A 482 -11.95 -14.51 -35.05
N TYR A 483 -12.92 -13.59 -34.95
CA TYR A 483 -13.08 -12.50 -35.92
C TYR A 483 -11.80 -11.66 -36.10
N CYS A 484 -10.94 -11.59 -35.08
CA CYS A 484 -9.64 -10.90 -35.14
C CYS A 484 -8.44 -11.85 -35.08
N ARG A 485 -8.62 -13.16 -35.31
CA ARG A 485 -7.55 -14.16 -35.31
C ARG A 485 -7.44 -14.82 -36.68
N TYR A 486 -6.21 -15.13 -37.10
CA TYR A 486 -5.99 -15.92 -38.31
C TYR A 486 -6.33 -17.38 -38.01
N HIS A 487 -7.37 -17.92 -38.66
CA HIS A 487 -7.94 -19.23 -38.36
C HIS A 487 -7.10 -20.42 -38.87
N ASP A 488 -6.26 -20.21 -39.88
CA ASP A 488 -5.44 -21.26 -40.51
C ASP A 488 -4.00 -21.33 -39.93
N ALA A 489 -3.81 -20.86 -38.69
CA ALA A 489 -2.51 -20.78 -38.02
C ALA A 489 -2.09 -22.09 -37.34
#